data_AF-A0A367AXI7-F1
#
_entry.id   AF-A0A367AXI7-F1
#
_cell.length_a   1.000
_cell.length_b   1.000
_cell.length_c   1.000
_cell.angle_alpha   90.00
_cell.angle_beta   90.00
_cell.angle_gamma   90.00
#
_symmetry.space_group_name_H-M   'P 1'
#
loop_
_entity.id
_entity.type
_entity.pdbx_description
1 polymer ?
#
loop_
_entity_poly.entity_id
_entity_poly.type
_entity_poly.pdbx_seq_one_letter_code
_entity_poly.pdbx_strand_id
1 'polypeptide(L)' 'MAKRNEKHAHLVEPTWGESEDGGPPLTELSASVAGPLSPFGQDHAFPLPAEHLLYAHPTDKPNRAGVQLPENRRR' A
#
# COMPACT_ATOMS: atom_id res chain seq x y z
N MET A 1 16.79 27.95 3.08
CA MET A 1 16.07 27.06 2.15
C MET A 1 15.98 27.74 0.79
N ALA A 2 16.08 26.98 -0.30
CA ALA A 2 16.14 27.52 -1.66
C ALA A 2 14.79 28.09 -2.12
N LYS A 3 14.81 29.22 -2.82
CA LYS A 3 13.61 29.92 -3.32
C LYS A 3 12.95 29.11 -4.46
N ARG A 4 11.63 28.95 -4.44
CA ARG A 4 10.87 28.25 -5.49
C ARG A 4 11.13 28.89 -6.86
N ASN A 5 11.46 28.08 -7.86
CA ASN A 5 11.73 28.50 -9.24
C ASN A 5 10.69 27.91 -10.19
N GLU A 6 9.90 28.77 -10.82
CA GLU A 6 8.80 28.39 -11.72
C GLU A 6 9.25 27.53 -12.90
N LYS A 7 10.50 27.70 -13.38
CA LYS A 7 11.04 26.90 -14.49
C LYS A 7 11.15 25.42 -14.14
N HIS A 8 11.25 25.09 -12.86
CA HIS A 8 11.43 23.72 -12.36
C HIS A 8 10.11 23.12 -11.82
N ALA A 9 8.97 23.79 -12.00
CA ALA A 9 7.69 23.31 -11.48
C ALA A 9 7.33 21.89 -11.99
N HIS A 10 7.72 21.56 -13.22
CA HIS A 10 7.52 20.23 -13.82
C HIS A 10 8.38 19.11 -13.21
N LEU A 11 9.39 19.44 -12.39
CA LEU A 11 10.23 18.48 -11.68
C LEU A 11 9.68 18.14 -10.29
N VAL A 12 8.65 18.87 -9.84
CA VAL A 12 7.96 18.63 -8.57
C VAL A 12 6.73 17.80 -8.87
N GLU A 13 6.60 16.66 -8.19
CA GLU A 13 5.43 15.82 -8.33
C GLU A 13 4.21 16.56 -7.73
N PRO A 14 3.12 16.78 -8.50
CA PRO A 14 2.03 17.66 -8.11
C PRO A 14 1.12 17.12 -6.99
N THR A 15 1.18 15.82 -6.66
CA THR A 15 0.47 15.23 -5.51
C THR A 15 1.25 15.34 -4.19
N TRP A 16 2.50 15.80 -4.24
CA TRP A 16 3.26 16.10 -3.04
C TRP A 16 2.68 17.33 -2.33
N GLY A 17 2.35 17.21 -1.04
CA GLY A 17 1.79 18.30 -0.27
C GLY A 17 2.73 19.50 -0.17
N GLU A 18 2.20 20.72 -0.28
CA GLU A 18 2.95 21.94 0.00
C GLU A 18 2.84 22.32 1.48
N SER A 19 3.92 22.83 2.07
CA SER A 19 3.93 23.41 3.41
C SER A 19 3.68 24.91 3.32
N GLU A 20 2.83 25.46 4.20
CA GLU A 20 2.51 26.91 4.21
C GLU A 20 3.76 27.79 4.38
N ASP A 21 4.75 27.32 5.14
CA ASP A 21 5.97 28.08 5.45
C ASP A 21 7.18 27.70 4.57
N GLY A 22 6.96 26.91 3.50
CA GLY A 22 8.03 26.40 2.66
C GLY A 22 8.95 25.38 3.35
N GLY A 23 8.45 24.76 4.42
CA GLY A 23 9.06 23.61 5.09
C GLY A 23 8.89 22.31 4.30
N PRO A 24 9.40 21.18 4.82
CA PRO A 24 9.05 19.88 4.29
C PRO A 24 7.52 19.71 4.26
N PRO A 25 6.97 18.91 3.33
CA PRO A 25 5.56 18.53 3.40
C PRO A 25 5.18 18.04 4.81
N LEU A 26 3.92 18.22 5.18
CA LEU A 26 3.41 17.57 6.37
C LEU A 26 3.45 16.04 6.13
N THR A 27 4.25 15.36 6.94
CA THR A 27 4.41 13.90 6.95
C THR A 27 4.23 13.42 8.38
N GLU A 28 4.07 12.12 8.59
CA GLU A 28 4.04 11.56 9.95
C GLU A 28 5.30 11.90 10.76
N LEU A 29 6.45 12.11 10.12
CA LEU A 29 7.71 12.45 10.79
C LEU A 29 7.80 13.92 11.22
N SER A 30 7.13 14.82 10.50
CA SER A 30 7.16 16.26 10.74
C SER A 30 5.93 16.78 11.49
N ALA A 31 4.93 15.94 11.71
CA ALA A 31 3.72 16.30 12.44
C ALA A 31 4.00 16.49 13.95
N SER A 32 3.38 17.53 14.53
CA SER A 32 3.45 17.80 15.97
C SER A 32 2.63 16.82 16.81
N VAL A 33 1.70 16.12 16.17
CA VAL A 33 0.82 15.10 16.75
C VAL A 33 0.93 13.83 15.93
N ALA A 34 0.98 12.70 16.63
CA ALA A 34 0.96 11.39 15.98
C ALA A 34 -0.40 11.16 15.31
N GLY A 35 -0.38 10.54 14.14
CA GLY A 35 -1.58 10.01 13.49
C GLY A 35 -2.21 8.87 14.30
N PRO A 36 -3.41 8.41 13.91
CA PRO A 36 -4.00 7.22 14.50
C PRO A 36 -3.06 6.01 14.32
N LEU A 37 -2.96 5.15 15.33
CA LEU A 37 -2.13 3.93 15.31
C LEU A 37 -2.59 2.89 14.26
N SER A 38 -3.74 3.12 13.65
CA SER A 38 -4.35 2.27 12.64
C SER A 38 -4.60 3.10 11.38
N PRO A 39 -4.31 2.55 10.18
CA PRO A 39 -4.62 3.20 8.91
C PRO A 39 -6.14 3.40 8.70
N PHE A 40 -6.97 2.67 9.46
CA PHE A 40 -8.42 2.82 9.46
C PHE A 40 -8.94 3.76 10.56
N GLY A 41 -8.06 4.56 11.16
CA GLY A 41 -8.44 5.43 12.26
C GLY A 41 -8.87 4.65 13.51
N GLN A 42 -9.79 5.25 14.27
CA GLN A 42 -10.39 4.65 15.47
C GLN A 42 -11.71 3.92 15.17
N ASP A 43 -12.10 3.85 13.90
CA ASP A 43 -13.40 3.33 13.47
C ASP A 43 -13.47 1.79 13.51
N HIS A 44 -12.30 1.13 13.58
CA HIS A 44 -12.18 -0.33 13.54
C HIS A 44 -11.33 -0.85 14.69
N ALA A 45 -11.88 -1.82 15.41
CA ALA A 45 -11.12 -2.65 16.34
C ALA A 45 -10.58 -3.87 15.60
N PHE A 46 -9.30 -4.16 15.80
CA PHE A 46 -8.66 -5.36 15.28
C PHE A 46 -8.46 -6.39 16.39
N PRO A 47 -8.57 -7.70 16.09
CA PRO A 47 -8.90 -8.27 14.78
C PRO A 47 -10.37 -8.06 14.38
N LEU A 48 -10.64 -7.98 13.08
CA LEU A 48 -12.01 -7.92 12.57
C LEU A 48 -12.73 -9.26 12.82
N PRO A 49 -14.06 -9.25 13.07
CA PRO A 49 -14.88 -10.45 13.10
C PRO A 49 -14.73 -11.28 11.82
N ALA A 50 -14.74 -12.60 11.95
CA ALA A 50 -14.52 -13.51 10.82
C ALA A 50 -15.58 -13.34 9.73
N GLU A 51 -16.85 -13.07 10.09
CA GLU A 51 -17.91 -12.78 9.12
C GLU A 51 -17.69 -11.51 8.29
N HIS A 52 -16.83 -10.60 8.73
CA HIS A 52 -16.48 -9.38 7.99
C HIS A 52 -15.29 -9.58 7.05
N LEU A 53 -14.55 -10.68 7.18
CA LEU A 53 -13.41 -10.99 6.33
C LEU A 53 -13.92 -11.61 5.02
N LEU A 54 -13.86 -10.85 3.92
CA LEU A 54 -14.12 -11.35 2.56
C LEU A 54 -12.95 -12.19 2.01
N TYR A 55 -12.15 -12.82 2.88
CA TYR A 55 -11.03 -13.64 2.49
C TYR A 55 -11.47 -15.09 2.30
N ALA A 56 -11.35 -15.60 1.08
CA ALA A 56 -11.42 -17.02 0.79
C ALA A 56 -10.01 -17.52 0.43
N HIS A 57 -9.50 -18.49 1.19
CA HIS A 57 -8.20 -19.08 0.87
C HIS A 57 -8.31 -19.83 -0.46
N PRO A 58 -7.44 -19.55 -1.46
CA PRO A 58 -7.49 -20.26 -2.73
C PRO A 58 -7.15 -21.73 -2.49
N THR A 59 -8.10 -22.62 -2.78
CA THR A 59 -7.91 -24.08 -2.71
C THR A 59 -7.61 -24.71 -4.06
N ASP A 60 -7.55 -23.89 -5.13
CA ASP A 60 -7.27 -24.40 -6.45
C ASP A 60 -5.91 -25.08 -6.51
N LYS A 61 -5.92 -26.32 -6.98
CA LYS A 61 -4.67 -27.05 -7.21
C LYS A 61 -3.97 -26.38 -8.39
N PRO A 62 -2.64 -26.18 -8.33
CA PRO A 62 -1.90 -25.69 -9.48
C PRO A 62 -2.19 -26.60 -10.69
N ASN A 63 -2.45 -25.97 -11.83
CA ASN A 63 -2.71 -26.68 -13.07
C ASN A 63 -1.54 -27.64 -13.33
N ARG A 64 -1.80 -28.94 -13.38
CA ARG A 64 -0.78 -29.97 -13.68
C ARG A 64 -0.42 -30.01 -15.17
N ALA A 65 -0.72 -28.97 -15.94
CA ALA A 65 -0.30 -28.84 -17.32
C ALA A 65 1.25 -28.88 -17.39
N GLY A 66 1.79 -30.05 -17.71
CA GLY A 66 3.23 -30.33 -17.75
C GLY A 66 3.69 -31.47 -16.84
N VAL A 67 2.89 -31.91 -15.87
CA VAL A 67 3.22 -33.11 -15.07
C VAL A 67 2.70 -34.34 -15.80
N GLN A 68 3.60 -35.09 -16.45
CA GLN A 68 3.25 -36.42 -16.97
C GLN A 68 2.78 -37.30 -15.81
N LEU A 69 1.48 -37.62 -15.80
CA LEU A 69 0.94 -38.64 -14.91
C LEU A 69 1.72 -39.95 -15.11
N PRO A 70 1.87 -40.80 -14.08
CA PRO A 70 2.64 -42.04 -14.18
C PRO A 70 2.20 -42.93 -15.35
N GLU A 71 0.90 -42.92 -15.67
CA GLU A 71 0.30 -43.59 -16.84
C GLU A 71 0.79 -43.07 -18.21
N ASN A 72 1.31 -41.85 -18.29
CA ASN A 72 1.76 -41.19 -19.52
C ASN A 72 3.29 -41.19 -19.68
N ARG A 73 4.05 -41.81 -18.75
CA ARG A 73 5.49 -42.05 -18.94
C ARG A 73 5.67 -43.25 -19.87
N ARG A 74 6.07 -43.01 -21.11
CA ARG A 74 6.56 -44.09 -21.99
C ARG A 74 7.82 -44.70 -21.35
N ARG A 75 7.85 -46.03 -21.23
CA ARG A 75 8.99 -46.80 -20.76
C ARG A 75 10.17 -46.71 -21.72
#